data_AF-Q8L5W3-F1
#
_entry.id   AF-Q8L5W3-F1
#
_cell.length_a   1.000
_cell.length_b   1.000
_cell.length_c   1.000
_cell.angle_alpha   90.00
_cell.angle_beta   90.00
_cell.angle_gamma   90.00
#
_symmetry.space_group_name_H-M   'P 1'
#
loop_
_entity.id
_entity.type
_entity.pdbx_description
1 polymer ?
#
loop_
_entity_poly.entity_id
_entity_poly.type
_entity_poly.pdbx_seq_one_letter_code
_entity_poly.pdbx_strand_id
1 'polypeptide(L)' 'MLVAEQENVKRVQLADKYLSEAALGEANEDSINRGTFYGKAAQQVGVPVPEGCTDPNADNFDPTARSDDGTCTYKF' A
#
# COMPACT_ATOMS: atom_id res chain seq x y z
N MET A 1 9.17 23.98 39.72
CA MET A 1 9.37 24.30 38.29
C MET A 1 9.91 23.09 37.55
N LEU A 2 11.09 22.57 37.92
CA LEU A 2 11.75 21.44 37.25
C LEU A 2 10.98 20.11 37.24
N VAL A 3 10.20 19.80 38.29
CA VAL A 3 9.41 18.56 38.36
C VAL A 3 8.23 18.57 37.37
N ALA A 4 7.54 19.72 37.25
CA ALA A 4 6.44 19.87 36.31
C ALA A 4 6.94 19.81 34.85
N GLU A 5 8.11 20.38 34.58
CA GLU A 5 8.75 20.28 33.27
C GLU A 5 9.15 18.84 32.94
N GLN A 6 9.68 18.07 33.90
CA GLN A 6 9.95 16.65 33.71
C GLN A 6 8.69 15.82 33.46
N GLU A 7 7.57 16.11 34.13
CA GLU A 7 6.30 15.43 33.86
C GLU A 7 5.75 15.77 32.47
N ASN A 8 5.90 17.01 32.02
CA ASN A 8 5.50 17.42 30.67
C ASN A 8 6.33 16.70 29.60
N VAL A 9 7.65 16.58 29.78
CA VAL A 9 8.52 15.82 28.87
C VAL A 9 8.09 14.36 28.79
N LYS A 10 7.81 13.71 29.92
CA LYS A 10 7.33 12.32 29.96
C LYS A 10 6.00 12.16 29.24
N ARG A 11 5.09 13.13 29.36
CA ARG A 11 3.79 13.10 28.67
C ARG A 11 3.93 13.23 27.16
N VAL A 12 4.83 14.08 26.67
CA VAL A 12 5.12 14.22 25.24
C VAL A 12 5.72 12.91 24.70
N GLN A 13 6.73 12.36 25.37
CA GLN A 13 7.35 11.09 24.98
C GLN A 13 6.35 9.93 24.95
N LEU A 14 5.42 9.89 25.90
CA LEU A 14 4.37 8.89 25.93
C LEU A 14 3.38 9.06 24.77
N ALA A 15 3.04 10.30 24.42
CA ALA A 15 2.18 10.59 23.27
C ALA A 15 2.83 10.17 21.94
N ASP A 16 4.11 10.46 21.75
CA ASP A 16 4.87 10.02 20.57
C ASP A 16 4.90 8.50 20.45
N LYS A 17 5.12 7.82 21.58
CA LYS A 17 5.08 6.35 21.63
C LYS A 17 3.72 5.82 21.17
N TYR A 18 2.61 6.29 21.74
CA TYR A 18 1.27 5.85 21.33
C TYR A 18 0.94 6.20 19.88
N LEU A 19 1.43 7.34 19.37
CA LEU A 19 1.22 7.73 17.98
C LEU A 19 2.01 6.84 17.02
N SER A 20 3.23 6.44 17.39
CA SER A 20 4.07 5.52 16.61
C SER A 20 3.60 4.06 16.67
N GLU A 21 3.05 3.63 17.81
CA GLU A 21 2.51 2.27 18.01
C GLU A 21 1.08 2.12 17.49
N ALA A 22 0.35 3.24 17.30
CA ALA A 22 -0.91 3.21 16.59
C ALA A 22 -0.64 2.77 15.14
N ALA A 23 -1.17 1.60 14.77
CA ALA A 23 -1.03 0.93 13.47
C ALA A 23 -1.50 1.73 12.23
N LEU A 24 -1.67 3.04 12.36
CA LEU A 24 -1.90 4.01 11.29
C LEU A 24 -0.59 4.43 10.59
N GLY A 25 0.57 4.26 11.24
CA GLY A 25 1.86 4.78 10.74
C GLY A 25 2.34 4.15 9.43
N GLU A 26 1.99 2.89 9.17
CA GLU A 26 2.48 2.15 7.99
C GLU A 26 1.33 1.60 7.13
N ALA A 27 0.09 2.04 7.34
CA ALA A 27 -1.05 1.53 6.56
C ALA A 27 -0.87 1.71 5.03
N ASN A 28 -0.17 2.78 4.62
CA ASN A 28 0.17 3.02 3.23
C ASN A 28 1.32 2.13 2.74
N GLU A 29 2.38 1.97 3.54
CA GLU A 29 3.55 1.13 3.20
C GLU A 29 3.12 -0.34 3.06
N ASP A 30 2.34 -0.81 4.01
CA ASP A 30 1.76 -2.13 4.03
C ASP A 30 0.75 -2.33 2.88
N SER A 31 -0.05 -1.31 2.52
CA SER A 31 -0.90 -1.35 1.32
C SER A 31 -0.09 -1.42 0.01
N ILE A 32 1.08 -0.79 -0.04
CA ILE A 32 2.02 -0.85 -1.19
C ILE A 32 2.67 -2.23 -1.26
N ASN A 33 3.17 -2.75 -0.15
CA ASN A 33 3.81 -4.07 -0.06
C ASN A 33 2.85 -5.21 -0.41
N ARG A 34 1.58 -5.08 -0.02
CA ARG A 34 0.51 -6.04 -0.37
C ARG A 34 0.03 -5.91 -1.82
N GLY A 35 0.54 -4.95 -2.59
CA GLY A 35 0.07 -4.63 -3.95
C GLY A 35 -1.37 -4.07 -4.00
N THR A 36 -1.99 -3.85 -2.84
CA THR A 36 -3.36 -3.35 -2.71
C THR A 36 -3.49 -1.86 -3.01
N PHE A 37 -2.37 -1.11 -2.97
CA PHE A 37 -2.33 0.34 -3.24
C PHE A 37 -2.69 0.68 -4.69
N TYR A 38 -2.29 -0.14 -5.66
CA TYR A 38 -2.62 0.11 -7.08
C TYR A 38 -3.73 -0.81 -7.61
N GLY A 39 -3.84 -2.06 -7.13
CA GLY A 39 -4.81 -3.02 -7.69
C GLY A 39 -6.19 -3.00 -7.02
N LYS A 40 -6.26 -2.96 -5.68
CA LYS A 40 -7.54 -3.07 -4.96
C LYS A 40 -8.17 -1.74 -4.59
N ALA A 41 -7.38 -0.71 -4.32
CA ALA A 41 -7.92 0.62 -4.06
C ALA A 41 -8.64 1.19 -5.30
N ALA A 42 -8.09 1.02 -6.50
CA ALA A 42 -8.74 1.45 -7.76
C ALA A 42 -10.07 0.73 -8.02
N GLN A 43 -10.14 -0.57 -7.72
CA GLN A 43 -11.37 -1.36 -7.80
C GLN A 43 -12.42 -0.94 -6.74
N GLN A 44 -11.97 -0.48 -5.57
CA GLN A 44 -12.83 0.07 -4.51
C GLN A 44 -13.35 1.49 -4.83
N VAL A 45 -12.60 2.28 -5.60
CA VAL A 45 -13.03 3.63 -6.04
C VAL A 45 -13.65 3.67 -7.43
N GLY A 46 -13.89 2.50 -8.06
CA GLY A 46 -14.52 2.40 -9.38
C GLY A 46 -13.70 3.05 -10.50
N VAL A 47 -12.38 3.19 -10.32
CA VAL A 47 -11.49 3.67 -11.37
C VAL A 47 -11.26 2.52 -12.34
N PRO A 48 -11.58 2.67 -13.64
CA PRO A 48 -11.35 1.63 -14.62
C PRO A 48 -9.85 1.42 -14.78
N VAL A 49 -9.35 0.30 -14.25
CA VAL A 49 -7.98 -0.17 -14.49
C VAL A 49 -8.03 -1.07 -15.72
N PRO A 50 -7.23 -0.81 -16.77
CA PRO A 50 -7.11 -1.75 -17.87
C PRO A 50 -6.55 -3.09 -17.36
N GLU A 51 -7.33 -4.15 -17.52
CA GLU A 51 -6.97 -5.52 -17.15
C GLU A 51 -6.55 -6.29 -18.41
N GLY A 52 -5.52 -7.12 -18.30
CA GLY A 52 -4.96 -7.90 -19.40
C GLY A 52 -3.61 -8.51 -19.02
N CYS A 53 -3.02 -9.34 -19.88
CA CYS A 53 -1.75 -9.97 -19.55
C CYS A 53 -0.61 -8.96 -19.42
N THR A 54 0.01 -8.87 -18.23
CA THR A 54 1.12 -7.93 -17.96
C THR A 54 2.52 -8.52 -18.19
N ASP A 55 2.63 -9.80 -18.54
CA ASP A 55 3.92 -10.47 -18.77
C ASP A 55 4.42 -10.24 -20.22
N PRO A 56 5.57 -9.54 -20.42
CA PRO A 56 6.12 -9.30 -21.75
C PRO A 56 6.52 -10.56 -22.53
N ASN A 57 6.66 -11.71 -21.85
CA ASN A 57 7.02 -12.98 -22.47
C ASN A 57 5.81 -13.82 -22.89
N ALA A 58 4.59 -13.38 -22.57
CA ALA A 58 3.37 -14.05 -23.01
C ALA A 58 3.01 -13.64 -24.45
N ASP A 59 2.39 -14.56 -25.19
CA ASP A 59 1.92 -14.33 -26.57
C ASP A 59 0.85 -13.23 -26.67
N ASN A 60 0.10 -13.01 -25.59
CA ASN A 60 -1.00 -12.06 -25.50
C ASN A 60 -0.69 -10.88 -24.56
N PHE A 61 0.59 -10.52 -24.42
CA PHE A 61 1.01 -9.35 -23.65
C PHE A 61 0.25 -8.07 -24.08
N ASP A 62 -0.38 -7.39 -23.12
CA ASP A 62 -1.03 -6.10 -23.31
C ASP A 62 -0.23 -4.99 -22.60
N PRO A 63 0.44 -4.08 -23.35
CA PRO A 63 1.22 -2.99 -22.75
C PRO A 63 0.36 -1.94 -22.04
N THR A 64 -0.95 -1.90 -22.31
CA THR A 64 -1.91 -1.01 -21.64
C THR A 64 -2.43 -1.59 -20.33
N ALA A 65 -2.34 -2.91 -20.14
CA ALA A 65 -2.75 -3.57 -18.91
C ALA A 65 -1.94 -3.06 -17.71
N ARG A 66 -2.64 -2.77 -16.62
CA ARG A 66 -2.08 -2.32 -15.34
C ARG A 66 -2.40 -3.29 -14.20
N SER A 67 -3.25 -4.27 -14.47
CA SER A 67 -3.50 -5.42 -13.60
C SER A 67 -3.53 -6.67 -14.47
N ASP A 68 -2.84 -7.71 -14.02
CA ASP A 68 -2.92 -9.02 -14.65
C ASP A 68 -4.32 -9.61 -14.43
N ASP A 69 -4.94 -10.08 -15.50
CA ASP A 69 -6.24 -10.76 -15.47
C ASP A 69 -6.11 -12.30 -15.42
N GLY A 70 -4.87 -12.81 -15.44
CA GLY A 70 -4.57 -14.24 -15.42
C GLY A 70 -4.83 -14.95 -16.74
N THR A 71 -5.02 -14.22 -17.84
CA THR A 71 -5.25 -14.79 -19.17
C THR A 71 -3.97 -14.99 -19.98
N CYS A 72 -2.78 -14.76 -19.41
CA CYS A 72 -1.50 -14.92 -20.10
C CYS A 72 -1.34 -16.32 -20.73
N THR A 73 -1.06 -16.34 -22.03
CA THR A 73 -0.82 -17.55 -22.82
C THR A 73 0.64 -17.63 -23.21
N TYR A 74 1.25 -18.80 -23.01
CA TYR A 74 2.64 -19.06 -23.36
C TYR A 74 2.71 -20.23 -24.33
N LYS A 75 3.46 -20.06 -25.43
CA LYS A 75 3.88 -21.17 -26.27
C LYS A 75 5.20 -21.73 -25.78
N PHE A 76 5.25 -23.06 -25.73
CA PHE A 76 6.45 -23.85 -25.46
C PHE A 76 6.98 -24.43 -26.78
#